data_AF-F6U3U9-F1
#
_entry.id   AF-F6U3U9-F1
#
_cell.length_a   1.000
_cell.length_b   1.000
_cell.length_c   1.000
_cell.angle_alpha   90.00
_cell.angle_beta   90.00
_cell.angle_gamma   90.00
#
_symmetry.space_group_name_H-M   'P 1'
#
loop_
_entity.id
_entity.type
_entity.pdbx_description
1 polymer ?
#
loop_
_entity_poly.entity_id
_entity_poly.type
_entity_poly.pdbx_seq_one_letter_code
_entity_poly.pdbx_strand_id
1 'polypeptide(L)' 'MKIFFFIFAALILLAQIFQARTAIHRALICKRMEGHCEAECLTFEVKIGGCRAELTPYCCKKRKKD' A
#
# COMPACT_ATOMS: atom_id res chain seq x y z
N MET A 1 11.18 -31.45 -15.90
CA MET A 1 11.27 -30.03 -16.29
C MET A 1 9.93 -29.29 -16.19
N LYS A 2 8.82 -29.83 -16.71
CA LYS A 2 7.49 -29.17 -16.69
C LYS A 2 6.94 -28.86 -15.27
N ILE A 3 7.14 -29.77 -14.32
CA ILE A 3 6.68 -29.60 -12.91
C ILE A 3 7.37 -28.41 -12.21
N PHE A 4 8.68 -28.22 -12.42
CA PHE A 4 9.40 -27.09 -11.85
C PHE A 4 8.84 -25.75 -12.34
N PHE A 5 8.52 -25.64 -13.64
CA PHE A 5 7.87 -24.45 -14.20
C PHE A 5 6.53 -24.13 -13.52
N PHE A 6 5.70 -25.15 -13.25
CA PHE A 6 4.43 -24.94 -12.54
C PHE A 6 4.63 -24.48 -11.09
N ILE A 7 5.63 -25.02 -10.39
CA ILE A 7 5.97 -24.60 -9.02
C ILE A 7 6.41 -23.13 -9.01
N PHE A 8 7.31 -22.74 -9.93
CA PHE A 8 7.76 -21.35 -10.03
C PHE A 8 6.60 -20.39 -10.35
N ALA A 9 5.72 -20.74 -11.29
CA ALA A 9 4.54 -19.94 -11.61
C ALA A 9 3.62 -19.76 -10.41
N ALA A 10 3.38 -20.82 -9.64
CA ALA A 10 2.56 -20.75 -8.42
C ALA A 10 3.19 -19.85 -7.34
N LEU A 11 4.51 -19.90 -7.15
CA LEU A 11 5.22 -19.03 -6.20
C LEU A 11 5.13 -17.56 -6.59
N ILE A 12 5.27 -17.24 -7.89
CA ILE A 12 5.15 -15.86 -8.39
C ILE A 12 3.73 -15.33 -8.15
N LEU A 13 2.70 -16.14 -8.45
CA LEU A 13 1.30 -15.77 -8.20
C LEU A 13 1.04 -15.49 -6.72
N LEU A 14 1.55 -16.34 -5.82
CA LEU A 14 1.41 -16.15 -4.37
C LEU A 14 2.12 -14.88 -3.89
N ALA A 15 3.30 -14.58 -4.43
CA ALA A 15 4.03 -13.37 -4.09
C ALA A 15 3.24 -12.10 -4.47
N GLN A 16 2.62 -12.08 -5.65
CA GLN A 16 1.77 -10.95 -6.09
C GLN A 16 0.52 -10.79 -5.22
N ILE A 17 -0.16 -11.89 -4.88
CA ILE A 17 -1.32 -11.86 -3.98
C ILE A 17 -0.94 -11.32 -2.60
N PHE A 18 0.23 -11.73 -2.09
CA PHE A 18 0.72 -11.29 -0.78
C PHE A 18 1.07 -9.79 -0.78
N GLN A 19 1.72 -9.31 -1.85
CA GLN A 19 2.01 -7.88 -2.03
C GLN A 19 0.72 -7.05 -2.12
N ALA A 20 -0.25 -7.49 -2.92
CA ALA A 20 -1.55 -6.83 -3.05
C ALA A 20 -2.29 -6.76 -1.72
N ARG A 21 -2.33 -7.86 -0.95
CA ARG A 21 -2.92 -7.87 0.40
C ARG A 21 -2.23 -6.89 1.35
N THR A 22 -0.91 -6.81 1.29
CA THR A 22 -0.14 -5.91 2.16
C THR A 22 -0.42 -4.44 1.86
N ALA A 23 -0.53 -4.07 0.57
CA ALA A 23 -0.91 -2.73 0.14
C ALA A 23 -2.35 -2.37 0.58
N ILE A 24 -3.31 -3.28 0.36
CA ILE A 24 -4.71 -3.10 0.79
C ILE A 24 -4.80 -2.91 2.30
N HIS A 25 -4.09 -3.71 3.08
CA HIS A 25 -4.09 -3.62 4.54
C HIS A 25 -3.57 -2.25 5.03
N ARG A 26 -2.49 -1.74 4.42
CA ARG A 26 -1.95 -0.42 4.74
C ARG A 26 -2.88 0.72 4.32
N ALA A 27 -3.54 0.60 3.16
CA ALA A 27 -4.55 1.56 2.73
C ALA A 27 -5.75 1.61 3.68
N LEU A 28 -6.21 0.45 4.17
CA LEU A 28 -7.26 0.34 5.19
C LEU A 28 -6.85 0.98 6.52
N ILE A 29 -5.61 0.74 6.97
CA ILE A 29 -5.08 1.40 8.17
C ILE A 29 -5.04 2.92 7.98
N CYS A 30 -4.56 3.39 6.82
CA CYS A 30 -4.50 4.82 6.51
C CYS A 30 -5.89 5.46 6.58
N LYS A 31 -6.89 4.81 5.95
CA LYS A 31 -8.28 5.24 5.97
C LYS A 31 -8.86 5.23 7.40
N ARG A 32 -8.51 4.25 8.24
CA ARG A 32 -8.92 4.19 9.65
C ARG A 32 -8.36 5.35 10.48
N MET A 33 -7.18 5.86 10.13
CA MET A 33 -6.60 7.05 10.75
C MET A 33 -7.18 8.36 10.18
N GLU A 34 -8.23 8.32 9.37
CA GLU A 34 -8.78 9.46 8.61
C GLU A 34 -7.75 10.08 7.64
N GLY A 35 -6.78 9.28 7.21
CA GLY A 35 -5.84 9.63 6.14
C GLY A 35 -6.30 9.12 4.78
N HIS A 36 -5.57 9.53 3.75
CA HIS A 36 -5.70 9.02 2.38
C HIS A 36 -4.32 8.74 1.79
N CYS A 37 -4.28 7.90 0.75
CA CYS A 37 -3.04 7.50 0.12
C CYS A 37 -2.72 8.44 -1.04
N GLU A 38 -1.53 9.03 -1.06
CA GLU A 38 -1.14 9.99 -2.09
C GLU A 38 0.31 9.74 -2.57
N ALA A 39 0.61 10.23 -3.78
CA ALA A 39 1.97 10.19 -4.35
C ALA A 39 2.96 11.01 -3.50
N GLU A 40 2.53 12.19 -3.04
CA GLU A 40 3.23 13.17 -2.22
C GLU A 40 2.18 13.87 -1.34
N CYS A 41 2.46 14.15 -0.06
CA CYS A 41 1.50 14.87 0.78
C CYS A 41 1.49 16.36 0.45
N LEU A 42 0.31 16.99 0.43
CA LEU A 42 0.19 18.42 0.23
C LEU A 42 0.79 19.20 1.41
N THR A 43 1.15 20.47 1.19
CA THR A 43 1.83 21.33 2.19
C THR A 43 1.02 21.53 3.48
N PHE A 44 -0.30 21.46 3.40
CA PHE A 44 -1.23 21.56 4.54
C PHE A 44 -1.55 20.21 5.20
N GLU A 45 -0.91 19.13 4.74
CA GLU A 45 -1.09 17.78 5.25
C GLU A 45 0.16 17.31 5.97
N VAL A 46 0.02 16.21 6.70
CA VAL A 46 1.12 15.54 7.38
C VAL A 46 1.19 14.09 6.91
N LYS A 47 2.40 13.65 6.62
CA LYS A 47 2.71 12.25 6.37
C LYS A 47 2.67 11.49 7.69
N ILE A 48 1.71 10.59 7.83
CA ILE A 48 1.53 9.77 9.04
C ILE A 48 1.97 8.32 8.85
N GLY A 49 2.29 7.92 7.62
CA GLY A 49 2.74 6.55 7.31
C GLY A 49 2.90 6.30 5.82
N GLY A 50 2.79 5.04 5.41
CA GLY A 50 2.84 4.65 4.00
C GLY A 50 1.78 3.63 3.61
N CYS A 51 1.20 3.79 2.42
CA CYS A 51 0.18 2.90 1.86
C CYS A 51 0.76 1.76 1.01
N ARG A 52 2.04 1.83 0.62
CA ARG A 52 2.71 0.79 -0.20
C ARG A 52 1.92 0.41 -1.47
N ALA A 53 1.15 1.37 -2.00
CA ALA A 53 0.57 1.31 -3.33
C ALA A 53 1.57 1.93 -4.30
N GLU A 54 1.71 1.36 -5.49
CA GLU A 54 2.81 1.65 -6.43
C GLU A 54 2.83 3.12 -6.86
N LEU A 55 1.67 3.75 -7.04
CA LEU A 55 1.54 5.17 -7.37
C LEU A 55 1.25 6.09 -6.17
N THR A 56 0.88 5.55 -5.00
CA THR A 56 0.49 6.33 -3.82
C THR A 56 1.15 5.77 -2.55
N PRO A 57 2.47 5.97 -2.38
CA PRO A 57 3.22 5.32 -1.33
C PRO A 57 2.96 5.94 0.05
N TYR A 58 2.46 7.18 0.15
CA TYR A 58 2.33 7.89 1.41
C TYR A 58 0.91 7.89 1.96
N CYS A 59 0.78 7.80 3.28
CA CYS A 59 -0.48 8.06 3.97
C CYS A 59 -0.45 9.50 4.51
N CYS A 60 -1.33 10.34 3.97
CA CYS A 60 -1.42 11.76 4.26
C CYS A 60 -2.71 12.07 5.03
N LYS A 61 -2.62 12.96 6.01
CA LYS A 61 -3.76 13.43 6.80
C LYS A 61 -3.76 14.95 6.87
N LYS A 62 -4.94 15.56 6.71
CA LYS A 62 -5.09 17.00 6.92
C LYS A 62 -4.70 17.38 8.34
N ARG A 63 -3.91 18.45 8.48
CA ARG A 63 -3.67 19.05 9.79
C ARG A 63 -5.01 19.51 10.36
N LYS A 64 -5.32 19.12 11.59
CA LYS A 64 -6.40 19.81 12.33
C LYS A 64 -5.91 21.24 12.52
N LYS A 65 -6.72 22.20 12.07
CA LYS A 65 -6.50 23.61 12.36
C LYS A 65 -6.92 23.76 13.81
N ASP A 66 -5.93 23.93 14.70
CA ASP A 66 -6.16 24.20 16.12
C ASP A 66 -6.99 25.48 16.31
#